data_AF-A0A3C1PD07-F1
#
_entry.id   AF-A0A3C1PD07-F1
#
_cell.length_a   1.000
_cell.length_b   1.000
_cell.length_c   1.000
_cell.angle_alpha   90.00
_cell.angle_beta   90.00
_cell.angle_gamma   90.00
#
_symmetry.space_group_name_H-M   'P 1'
#
loop_
_entity.id
_entity.type
_entity.pdbx_description
1 polymer ?
#
loop_
_entity_poly.entity_id
_entity_poly.type
_entity_poly.pdbx_seq_one_letter_code
_entity_poly.pdbx_strand_id
1 'polypeptide(L)'
;MTNWLCIKQCGACCYLEPSERPELDQYLAPKDLQLYLSLVGEDGWCINFDSETKECKIYDHRPRFCRVESDVFQELYGIEASELNDFAIDCCQQQIEGVYGDYSPEMERFNQTVGYEF
;
A
#
# COMPACT_ATOMS: atom_id res chain seq x y z
N MET A 1 -19.05 4.81 -9.53
CA MET A 1 -18.46 4.63 -8.20
C MET A 1 -17.36 3.62 -8.35
N THR A 2 -16.13 4.10 -8.22
CA THR A 2 -14.90 3.35 -8.36
C THR A 2 -14.68 2.65 -7.02
N ASN A 3 -14.60 1.33 -7.01
CA ASN A 3 -14.36 0.58 -5.77
C ASN A 3 -12.90 0.17 -5.74
N TRP A 4 -12.22 0.50 -4.66
CA TRP A 4 -10.84 0.11 -4.47
C TRP A 4 -10.74 -1.41 -4.34
N LEU A 5 -9.74 -2.00 -5.00
CA LEU A 5 -9.30 -3.35 -4.68
C LEU A 5 -7.80 -3.52 -4.87
N CYS A 6 -7.20 -4.38 -4.04
CA CYS A 6 -5.83 -4.83 -4.24
C CYS A 6 -5.76 -5.73 -5.48
N ILE A 7 -4.76 -5.49 -6.35
CA ILE A 7 -4.52 -6.29 -7.55
C ILE A 7 -3.31 -7.21 -7.39
N LYS A 8 -3.36 -8.35 -8.09
CA LYS A 8 -2.20 -9.25 -8.21
C LYS A 8 -1.13 -8.64 -9.11
N GLN A 9 0.10 -9.12 -8.94
CA GLN A 9 1.27 -8.70 -9.72
C GLN A 9 1.59 -7.19 -9.64
N CYS A 10 1.23 -6.54 -8.53
CA CYS A 10 1.57 -5.14 -8.29
C CYS A 10 2.62 -5.03 -7.20
N GLY A 11 2.28 -5.29 -5.94
CA GLY A 11 3.25 -5.30 -4.85
C GLY A 11 3.83 -3.94 -4.45
N ALA A 12 3.46 -2.83 -5.10
CA ALA A 12 4.02 -1.49 -4.83
C ALA A 12 3.94 -1.08 -3.35
N CYS A 13 2.86 -1.47 -2.65
CA CYS A 13 2.69 -1.21 -1.21
C CYS A 13 3.69 -1.95 -0.32
N CYS A 14 4.41 -2.95 -0.85
CA CYS A 14 5.48 -3.66 -0.15
C CYS A 14 6.84 -2.97 -0.27
N TYR A 15 6.96 -1.85 -0.99
CA TYR A 15 8.12 -0.98 -0.88
C TYR A 15 7.93 -0.08 0.34
N LEU A 16 8.80 -0.26 1.34
CA LEU A 16 8.64 0.23 2.72
C LEU A 16 9.78 1.17 3.15
N GLU A 17 10.61 1.67 2.24
CA GLU A 17 11.78 2.51 2.51
C GLU A 17 11.47 3.65 3.51
N PRO A 18 12.00 3.60 4.75
CA PRO A 18 11.68 4.59 5.79
C PRO A 18 12.15 6.00 5.45
N SER A 19 13.25 6.14 4.69
CA SER A 19 13.76 7.47 4.30
C SER A 19 12.81 8.22 3.36
N GLU A 20 11.93 7.51 2.65
CA GLU A 20 10.87 8.09 1.82
C GLU A 20 9.56 8.35 2.61
N ARG A 21 9.50 7.92 3.87
CA ARG A 21 8.33 8.07 4.76
C ARG A 21 8.73 8.63 6.13
N PRO A 22 9.22 9.89 6.19
CA PRO A 22 9.75 10.48 7.41
C PRO A 22 8.70 10.63 8.53
N GLU A 23 7.41 10.62 8.19
CA GLU A 23 6.30 10.87 9.14
C GLU A 23 5.68 9.57 9.69
N LEU A 24 6.32 8.40 9.53
CA LEU A 24 5.79 7.10 9.99
C LEU A 24 5.39 7.10 11.48
N ASP A 25 6.14 7.80 12.32
CA ASP A 25 5.91 7.90 13.76
C ASP A 25 4.74 8.84 14.13
N GLN A 26 4.23 9.63 13.18
CA GLN A 26 3.06 10.47 13.39
C GLN A 26 1.75 9.69 13.35
N TYR A 27 1.69 8.60 12.56
CA TYR A 27 0.46 7.83 12.36
C TYR A 27 0.57 6.37 12.80
N LEU A 28 1.77 5.79 12.93
CA LEU A 28 1.93 4.46 13.52
C LEU A 28 2.19 4.53 15.02
N ALA A 29 1.43 3.75 15.80
CA ALA A 29 1.73 3.53 17.21
C ALA A 29 3.14 2.91 17.36
N PRO A 30 3.86 3.14 18.48
CA PRO A 30 5.25 2.67 18.63
C PRO A 30 5.47 1.17 18.39
N LYS A 31 4.49 0.33 18.76
CA LYS A 31 4.52 -1.12 18.51
C LYS A 31 4.41 -1.44 17.02
N ASP A 32 3.56 -0.74 16.30
CA ASP A 32 3.34 -0.92 14.87
C ASP A 32 4.49 -0.34 14.06
N LEU A 33 5.09 0.77 14.50
CA LEU A 33 6.32 1.30 13.93
C LEU A 33 7.47 0.31 14.08
N GLN A 34 7.65 -0.29 15.26
CA GLN A 34 8.67 -1.32 15.46
C GLN A 34 8.43 -2.53 14.54
N LEU A 35 7.18 -2.97 14.41
CA LEU A 35 6.82 -4.05 13.50
C LEU A 35 7.10 -3.66 12.04
N TYR A 36 6.68 -2.46 11.61
CA TYR A 36 6.95 -1.92 10.27
C TYR A 36 8.45 -1.98 9.95
N LEU A 37 9.29 -1.42 10.83
CA LEU A 37 10.74 -1.38 10.65
C LEU A 37 11.36 -2.78 10.61
N SER A 38 10.82 -3.74 11.37
CA SER A 38 11.28 -5.13 11.32
C SER A 38 10.96 -5.87 10.02
N LEU A 39 10.04 -5.33 9.22
CA LEU A 39 9.66 -5.88 7.91
C LEU A 39 10.49 -5.30 6.77
N VAL A 40 11.25 -4.22 6.97
CA VAL A 40 12.04 -3.55 5.92
C VAL A 40 13.35 -4.32 5.70
N GLY A 41 13.58 -4.77 4.46
CA GLY A 41 14.83 -5.36 3.99
C GLY A 41 15.88 -4.30 3.69
N GLU A 42 17.12 -4.73 3.43
CA GLU A 42 18.25 -3.82 3.13
C GLU A 42 18.05 -3.00 1.85
N ASP A 43 17.16 -3.44 0.97
CA ASP A 43 16.79 -2.80 -0.30
C ASP A 43 15.51 -1.95 -0.21
N GLY A 44 15.00 -1.71 1.00
CA GLY A 44 13.78 -0.96 1.26
C GLY A 44 12.49 -1.76 1.02
N TRP A 45 12.57 -2.97 0.48
CA TRP A 45 11.40 -3.82 0.26
C TRP A 45 11.03 -4.61 1.51
N CYS A 46 9.74 -4.93 1.66
CA CYS A 46 9.28 -5.82 2.71
C CYS A 46 9.94 -7.20 2.56
N ILE A 47 10.49 -7.77 3.64
CA ILE A 47 11.12 -9.10 3.65
C ILE A 47 10.17 -10.23 3.23
N ASN A 48 8.86 -9.99 3.27
CA ASN A 48 7.83 -10.95 2.83
C ASN A 48 7.36 -10.71 1.39
N PHE A 49 7.94 -9.74 0.68
CA PHE A 49 7.64 -9.51 -0.73
C PHE A 49 8.27 -10.60 -1.60
N ASP A 50 7.51 -11.10 -2.56
CA ASP A 50 8.00 -11.99 -3.60
C ASP A 50 8.19 -11.18 -4.89
N SER A 51 9.45 -10.95 -5.29
CA SER A 51 9.76 -10.13 -6.47
C SER A 51 9.46 -10.83 -7.81
N GLU A 52 9.38 -12.16 -7.82
CA GLU A 52 9.06 -12.91 -9.04
C GLU A 52 7.57 -12.83 -9.37
N THR A 53 6.73 -13.00 -8.35
CA THR A 53 5.26 -12.97 -8.48
C THR A 53 4.65 -11.59 -8.23
N LYS A 54 5.42 -10.68 -7.61
CA LYS A 54 4.98 -9.37 -7.10
C LYS A 54 3.79 -9.48 -6.13
N GLU A 55 3.86 -10.46 -5.24
CA GLU A 55 2.85 -10.73 -4.23
C GLU A 55 3.45 -10.73 -2.81
N CYS A 56 2.58 -10.50 -1.81
CA CYS A 56 2.96 -10.61 -0.41
C CYS A 56 2.82 -12.07 0.06
N LYS A 57 3.91 -12.69 0.51
CA LYS A 57 3.94 -14.10 0.98
C LYS A 57 3.08 -14.35 2.22
N ILE A 58 2.73 -13.30 2.94
CA ILE A 58 1.90 -13.34 4.16
C ILE A 58 0.57 -12.61 3.96
N TYR A 59 0.01 -12.58 2.74
CA TYR A 59 -1.17 -11.76 2.39
C TYR A 59 -2.32 -11.85 3.42
N ASP A 60 -2.65 -13.08 3.86
CA ASP A 60 -3.71 -13.35 4.83
C ASP A 60 -3.34 -12.97 6.27
N HIS A 61 -2.04 -12.92 6.57
CA HIS A 61 -1.47 -12.61 7.89
C HIS A 61 -0.83 -11.23 7.96
N ARG A 62 -1.11 -10.35 6.99
CA ARG A 62 -0.56 -9.00 6.95
C ARG A 62 -0.84 -8.24 8.25
N PRO A 63 0.15 -7.46 8.75
CA PRO A 63 -0.08 -6.50 9.83
C PRO A 63 -1.26 -5.57 9.52
N ARG A 64 -1.89 -5.04 10.58
CA ARG A 64 -3.07 -4.17 10.45
C ARG A 64 -2.79 -2.96 9.55
N PHE A 65 -1.66 -2.29 9.74
CA PHE A 65 -1.26 -1.12 8.92
C PHE A 65 -1.00 -1.44 7.43
N CYS A 66 -0.88 -2.72 7.05
CA CYS A 66 -0.75 -3.14 5.64
C CYS A 66 -2.11 -3.42 4.97
N ARG A 67 -3.23 -3.25 5.68
CA ARG A 67 -4.58 -3.55 5.21
C ARG A 67 -5.31 -2.26 4.88
N VAL A 68 -5.96 -2.26 3.72
CA VAL A 68 -6.87 -1.19 3.30
C VAL A 68 -8.27 -1.56 3.73
N GLU A 69 -8.53 -1.33 5.02
CA GLU A 69 -9.80 -1.58 5.69
C GLU A 69 -10.25 -0.27 6.35
N SER A 70 -11.56 -0.03 6.40
CA SER A 70 -12.11 1.26 6.83
C SER A 70 -11.74 1.62 8.27
N ASP A 71 -11.73 0.66 9.18
CA ASP A 71 -11.36 0.87 10.57
C ASP A 71 -9.86 1.18 10.72
N VAL A 72 -9.00 0.59 9.87
CA VAL A 72 -7.56 0.89 9.84
C VAL A 72 -7.32 2.33 9.36
N PHE A 73 -7.97 2.73 8.27
CA PHE A 73 -7.76 4.06 7.68
C PHE A 73 -8.40 5.17 8.53
N GLN A 74 -9.50 4.90 9.21
CA GLN A 74 -10.04 5.81 10.23
C GLN A 74 -9.03 6.02 11.36
N GLU A 75 -8.42 4.94 11.87
CA GLU A 75 -7.47 4.98 12.98
C GLU A 75 -6.18 5.72 12.61
N LEU A 76 -5.60 5.43 11.44
CA LEU A 76 -4.33 5.98 11.01
C LEU A 76 -4.43 7.40 10.43
N TYR A 77 -5.51 7.68 9.69
CA TYR A 77 -5.61 8.89 8.86
C TYR A 77 -6.88 9.70 9.10
N GLY A 78 -7.83 9.21 9.92
CA GLY A 78 -9.12 9.88 10.15
C GLY A 78 -10.04 9.88 8.92
N ILE A 79 -9.83 8.96 7.98
CA ILE A 79 -10.61 8.84 6.74
C ILE A 79 -11.90 8.07 7.00
N GLU A 80 -13.04 8.67 6.67
CA GLU A 80 -14.35 8.05 6.85
C GLU A 80 -14.56 6.91 5.85
N ALA A 81 -15.36 5.91 6.24
CA ALA A 81 -15.60 4.73 5.40
C ALA A 81 -16.19 5.07 4.01
N SER A 82 -16.93 6.17 3.89
CA SER A 82 -17.45 6.66 2.61
C SER A 82 -16.40 7.24 1.68
N GLU A 83 -15.26 7.69 2.21
CA GLU A 83 -14.16 8.32 1.47
C GLU A 83 -13.03 7.32 1.16
N LEU A 84 -13.04 6.15 1.82
CA LEU A 84 -11.98 5.15 1.73
C LEU A 84 -11.63 4.74 0.30
N ASN A 85 -12.64 4.52 -0.56
CA ASN A 85 -12.38 4.03 -1.93
C ASN A 85 -11.54 5.04 -2.72
N ASP A 86 -11.97 6.30 -2.75
CA ASP A 86 -11.29 7.35 -3.51
C ASP A 86 -9.89 7.62 -2.92
N PHE A 87 -9.79 7.69 -1.59
CA PHE A 87 -8.51 7.89 -0.89
C PHE A 87 -7.52 6.75 -1.14
N ALA A 88 -7.98 5.50 -1.05
CA ALA A 88 -7.12 4.33 -1.25
C ALA A 88 -6.70 4.16 -2.71
N ILE A 89 -7.54 4.56 -3.68
CA ILE A 89 -7.20 4.59 -5.10
C ILE A 89 -6.06 5.59 -5.34
N ASP A 90 -6.21 6.81 -4.85
CA ASP A 90 -5.19 7.85 -4.97
C ASP A 90 -3.86 7.44 -4.32
N CYS A 91 -3.91 6.90 -3.09
CA CYS A 91 -2.73 6.36 -2.41
C CYS A 91 -2.04 5.24 -3.21
N CYS A 92 -2.82 4.34 -3.82
CA CYS A 92 -2.27 3.26 -4.62
C CYS A 92 -1.68 3.77 -5.93
N GLN A 93 -2.30 4.75 -6.60
CA GLN A 93 -1.76 5.37 -7.81
C GLN A 93 -0.41 6.04 -7.51
N GLN A 94 -0.34 6.91 -6.50
CA GLN A 94 0.89 7.59 -6.12
C GLN A 94 2.02 6.59 -5.76
N GLN A 95 1.69 5.52 -5.02
CA GLN A 95 2.68 4.52 -4.66
C GLN A 95 3.14 3.68 -5.87
N ILE A 96 2.23 3.33 -6.80
CA ILE A 96 2.58 2.62 -8.03
C ILE A 96 3.44 3.50 -8.93
N GLU A 97 3.08 4.78 -9.08
CA GLU A 97 3.86 5.77 -9.83
C GLU A 97 5.28 5.90 -9.27
N GLY A 98 5.42 6.09 -7.95
CA GLY A 98 6.73 6.23 -7.31
C GLY A 98 7.64 5.01 -7.49
N VAL A 99 7.07 3.80 -7.51
CA VAL A 99 7.83 2.54 -7.59
C VAL A 99 8.09 2.10 -9.03
N TYR A 100 7.09 2.20 -9.91
CA TYR A 100 7.12 1.63 -11.27
C TYR A 100 6.96 2.68 -12.38
N GLY A 101 6.48 3.88 -12.06
CA GLY A 101 6.17 4.97 -13.00
C GLY A 101 4.72 4.97 -13.49
N ASP A 102 4.28 6.14 -13.96
CA ASP A 102 2.91 6.42 -14.44
C ASP A 102 2.43 5.51 -15.57
N TYR A 103 3.34 5.10 -16.45
CA TYR A 103 3.02 4.29 -17.62
C TYR A 103 3.34 2.80 -17.40
N SER A 104 3.46 2.38 -16.15
CA SER A 104 3.77 1.00 -15.80
C SER A 104 2.59 0.05 -16.09
N PRO A 105 2.86 -1.22 -16.43
CA PRO A 105 1.82 -2.25 -16.54
C PRO A 105 1.02 -2.43 -15.24
N GLU A 106 1.62 -2.12 -14.09
CA GLU A 106 0.97 -2.12 -12.77
C GLU A 106 -0.07 -1.02 -12.66
N MET A 107 0.27 0.22 -13.06
CA MET A 107 -0.65 1.36 -13.06
C MET A 107 -1.83 1.10 -14.00
N GLU A 108 -1.54 0.66 -15.23
CA GLU A 108 -2.58 0.36 -16.21
C GLU A 108 -3.55 -0.70 -15.67
N ARG A 109 -3.03 -1.81 -15.14
CA ARG A 109 -3.86 -2.89 -14.57
C ARG A 109 -4.67 -2.40 -13.38
N PHE A 110 -4.09 -1.58 -12.50
CA PHE A 110 -4.78 -1.04 -11.34
C PHE A 110 -5.96 -0.16 -11.76
N ASN A 111 -5.71 0.83 -12.64
CA ASN A 111 -6.73 1.76 -13.12
C ASN A 111 -7.87 1.04 -13.85
N GLN A 112 -7.55 0.08 -14.73
CA GLN A 112 -8.56 -0.77 -15.39
C GLN A 112 -9.40 -1.54 -14.37
N THR A 113 -8.77 -2.06 -13.31
CA THR A 113 -9.42 -2.93 -12.33
C THR A 113 -10.38 -2.16 -11.42
N VAL A 114 -10.00 -0.95 -10.99
CA VAL A 114 -10.87 -0.12 -10.15
C VAL A 114 -11.93 0.63 -10.99
N GLY A 115 -11.75 0.71 -12.31
CA GLY A 115 -12.64 1.43 -13.22
C GLY A 115 -12.33 2.93 -13.29
N TYR A 116 -11.05 3.29 -13.13
CA TYR A 116 -10.56 4.65 -13.30
C TYR A 116 -10.36 4.91 -14.80
N GLU A 117 -11.19 5.78 -15.38
CA GLU A 117 -11.08 6.22 -16.78
C GLU A 117 -10.32 7.56 -16.83
N PHE A 118 -9.35 7.64 -17.75
CA PHE A 118 -8.51 8.83 -17.99
C PHE A 118 -9.25 9.95 -18.73
#